data_AF-A0A2A2ENH6-F1
#
_entry.id   AF-A0A2A2ENH6-F1
#
_cell.length_a   1.000
_cell.length_b   1.000
_cell.length_c   1.000
_cell.angle_alpha   90.00
_cell.angle_beta   90.00
_cell.angle_gamma   90.00
#
_symmetry.space_group_name_H-M   'P 1'
#
loop_
_entity.id
_entity.type
_entity.pdbx_description
1 polymer ?
#
loop_
_entity_poly.entity_id
_entity_poly.type
_entity_poly.pdbx_seq_one_letter_code
_entity_poly.pdbx_strand_id
1 'polypeptide(L)'
;MVEPTSIQLDKGHIVEAARNTPVVRNVEVLVCGGGVSGVGAALGAARAGAKTMVLERNAFLGGAATAVIMNTWNVPVTRMTGVAKEIAITLAERGAGNIKGPTFPFDPEALKELSAELLKDAGVEVLNYSWVVDSIMEGNRIKGVIIQNKSGRQAILAKTVVDATGDADIAAAAGAEYVLGREEDNKMRPMSVLFRMGGVDLEKAVEYCRSQPKENFTADPNFHILDLDKGLVRMSGFFDIVDRARASGELADEIHYLRFEGISVERGIVTVNNSRVYGVDGTNAWDISRADTEARLQNRKLYKVIKENIPGFENAFVIDSSPTVGVRETRRVRGPYILPQEDLIAQSTYPDSVVRIWRHMKAGIDWHKADGGEGAPTDPVYRTATTDLTWFEIPWGVFTPNNVEGMTVSGRALSVTHDADMWTRGQYCCLVTGQIAGISAALAAENELSPSALDVGDLQRMLFEHGIDIGEVSQRLELENT
;
A
#
# COMPACT_ATOMS: atom_id res chain seq x y z
N MET A 1 -14.34 34.99 14.25
CA MET A 1 -15.43 34.05 14.54
C MET A 1 -16.00 33.61 13.19
N VAL A 2 -16.13 32.32 12.93
CA VAL A 2 -16.82 31.83 11.73
C VAL A 2 -18.31 32.06 11.98
N GLU A 3 -18.99 32.84 11.14
CA GLU A 3 -20.44 32.95 11.24
C GLU A 3 -21.05 31.56 11.02
N PRO A 4 -21.99 31.11 11.88
CA PRO A 4 -22.64 29.83 11.70
C PRO A 4 -23.32 29.78 10.33
N THR A 5 -23.20 28.64 9.63
CA THR A 5 -23.78 28.45 8.30
C THR A 5 -25.28 28.73 8.35
N SER A 6 -25.73 29.81 7.71
CA SER A 6 -27.15 30.06 7.51
C SER A 6 -27.68 29.06 6.49
N ILE A 7 -28.53 28.13 6.93
CA ILE A 7 -29.02 27.06 6.08
C ILE A 7 -30.15 27.60 5.19
N GLN A 8 -29.88 27.76 3.90
CA GLN A 8 -30.95 27.80 2.89
C GLN A 8 -31.12 26.39 2.34
N LEU A 9 -32.27 25.79 2.68
CA LEU A 9 -32.71 24.53 2.07
C LEU A 9 -33.36 24.86 0.73
N ASP A 10 -32.71 24.50 -0.37
CA ASP A 10 -33.29 24.55 -1.70
C ASP A 10 -33.18 23.17 -2.36
N LYS A 11 -34.32 22.60 -2.75
CA LYS A 11 -34.43 21.37 -3.57
C LYS A 11 -33.45 20.23 -3.20
N GLY A 12 -33.32 19.89 -1.92
CA GLY A 12 -32.50 18.76 -1.47
C GLY A 12 -31.01 19.06 -1.31
N HIS A 13 -30.60 20.33 -1.42
CA HIS A 13 -29.23 20.78 -1.15
C HIS A 13 -29.20 21.90 -0.12
N ILE A 14 -28.04 22.05 0.54
CA ILE A 14 -27.71 23.18 1.40
C ILE A 14 -26.74 24.07 0.62
N VAL A 15 -27.04 25.36 0.54
CA VAL A 15 -26.12 26.34 -0.04
C VAL A 15 -25.26 26.93 1.08
N GLU A 16 -23.94 26.73 0.98
CA GLU A 16 -22.99 27.36 1.88
C GLU A 16 -22.58 28.75 1.36
N ALA A 17 -22.34 29.69 2.28
CA ALA A 17 -21.83 31.01 1.91
C ALA A 17 -20.39 30.91 1.35
N ALA A 18 -20.06 31.79 0.41
CA ALA A 18 -18.69 31.93 -0.09
C ALA A 18 -17.73 32.29 1.05
N ARG A 19 -16.54 31.68 1.04
CA ARG A 19 -15.52 31.91 2.07
C ARG A 19 -14.12 32.02 1.49
N ASN A 20 -13.33 32.89 2.09
CA ASN A 20 -11.90 32.99 1.80
C ASN A 20 -11.16 31.88 2.57
N THR A 21 -10.44 31.02 1.86
CA THR A 21 -9.64 29.95 2.47
C THR A 21 -8.20 30.46 2.67
N PRO A 22 -7.66 30.48 3.90
CA PRO A 22 -6.31 30.97 4.15
C PRO A 22 -5.26 30.04 3.56
N VAL A 23 -4.32 30.59 2.79
CA VAL A 23 -3.11 29.88 2.37
C VAL A 23 -2.14 29.86 3.56
N VAL A 24 -1.85 28.66 4.07
CA VAL A 24 -1.02 28.49 5.28
C VAL A 24 0.41 28.08 4.96
N ARG A 25 0.65 27.57 3.75
CA ARG A 25 1.97 27.13 3.28
C ARG A 25 2.12 27.30 1.76
N ASN A 26 3.37 27.53 1.36
CA ASN A 26 3.86 27.43 -0.01
C ASN A 26 5.09 26.50 0.02
N VAL A 27 5.05 25.46 -0.79
CA VAL A 27 6.10 24.43 -0.90
C VAL A 27 6.44 24.18 -2.36
N GLU A 28 7.53 23.47 -2.62
CA GLU A 28 7.88 23.06 -3.98
C GLU A 28 7.19 21.76 -4.33
N VAL A 29 7.27 20.78 -3.43
CA VAL A 29 6.58 19.50 -3.57
C VAL A 29 5.62 19.28 -2.41
N LEU A 30 4.35 19.04 -2.72
CA LEU A 30 3.34 18.65 -1.74
C LEU A 30 2.93 17.19 -1.97
N VAL A 31 3.13 16.34 -0.98
CA VAL A 31 2.72 14.94 -1.00
C VAL A 31 1.39 14.79 -0.26
N CYS A 32 0.38 14.30 -0.95
CA CYS A 32 -0.95 14.07 -0.40
C CYS A 32 -1.12 12.60 -0.04
N GLY A 33 -1.09 12.27 1.25
CA GLY A 33 -1.10 10.91 1.78
C GLY A 33 0.26 10.54 2.36
N GLY A 34 0.31 10.17 3.64
CA GLY A 34 1.51 9.72 4.37
C GLY A 34 1.59 8.20 4.47
N GLY A 35 1.02 7.47 3.51
CA GLY A 35 1.16 6.01 3.37
C GLY A 35 2.58 5.59 2.98
N VAL A 36 2.81 4.31 2.71
CA VAL A 36 4.14 3.85 2.25
C VAL A 36 4.63 4.59 1.00
N SER A 37 3.79 4.79 -0.01
CA SER A 37 4.18 5.58 -1.19
C SER A 37 4.41 7.05 -0.85
N GLY A 38 3.63 7.61 0.08
CA GLY A 38 3.81 8.96 0.59
C GLY A 38 5.13 9.19 1.30
N VAL A 39 5.53 8.27 2.18
CA VAL A 39 6.85 8.29 2.84
C VAL A 39 7.95 8.20 1.80
N GLY A 40 7.83 7.30 0.83
CA GLY A 40 8.77 7.21 -0.29
C GLY A 40 8.88 8.52 -1.05
N ALA A 41 7.75 9.10 -1.46
CA ALA A 41 7.69 10.35 -2.24
C ALA A 41 8.29 11.53 -1.48
N ALA A 42 8.01 11.63 -0.19
CA ALA A 42 8.53 12.70 0.64
C ALA A 42 10.06 12.63 0.79
N LEU A 43 10.59 11.44 1.05
CA LEU A 43 12.03 11.21 1.12
C LEU A 43 12.71 11.45 -0.23
N GLY A 44 12.10 10.95 -1.31
CA GLY A 44 12.59 11.14 -2.67
C GLY A 44 12.68 12.62 -3.04
N ALA A 45 11.60 13.38 -2.83
CA ALA A 45 11.55 14.80 -3.15
C ALA A 45 12.52 15.63 -2.30
N ALA A 46 12.53 15.42 -0.98
CA ALA A 46 13.37 16.21 -0.08
C ALA A 46 14.87 15.93 -0.29
N ARG A 47 15.24 14.67 -0.49
CA ARG A 47 16.64 14.30 -0.78
C ARG A 47 17.10 14.76 -2.17
N ALA A 48 16.17 14.92 -3.11
CA ALA A 48 16.43 15.57 -4.40
C ALA A 48 16.47 17.11 -4.30
N GLY A 49 16.40 17.68 -3.09
CA GLY A 49 16.63 19.10 -2.82
C GLY A 49 15.38 19.98 -2.72
N ALA A 50 14.18 19.42 -2.91
CA ALA A 50 12.96 20.22 -2.87
C ALA A 50 12.51 20.56 -1.45
N LYS A 51 11.92 21.74 -1.26
CA LYS A 51 11.14 22.06 -0.06
C LYS A 51 9.85 21.26 -0.06
N THR A 52 9.79 20.22 0.77
CA THR A 52 8.72 19.21 0.75
C THR A 52 7.83 19.26 2.00
N MET A 53 6.53 19.01 1.79
CA MET A 53 5.55 18.78 2.85
C MET A 53 4.71 17.54 2.58
N VAL A 54 4.34 16.81 3.63
CA VAL A 54 3.44 15.64 3.59
C VAL A 54 2.17 15.90 4.39
N LEU A 55 1.04 15.52 3.81
CA LEU A 55 -0.28 15.53 4.46
C LEU A 55 -0.73 14.10 4.77
N GLU A 56 -1.19 13.86 5.99
CA GLU A 56 -1.71 12.55 6.41
C GLU A 56 -2.98 12.71 7.23
N ARG A 57 -4.00 11.90 6.93
CA ARG A 57 -5.28 11.92 7.66
C ARG A 57 -5.19 11.27 9.04
N ASN A 58 -4.30 10.29 9.19
CA ASN A 58 -4.05 9.56 10.42
C ASN A 58 -3.12 10.33 11.37
N ALA A 59 -2.97 9.78 12.56
CA ALA A 59 -2.04 10.26 13.59
C ALA A 59 -0.57 9.98 13.28
N PHE A 60 -0.30 9.07 12.34
CA PHE A 60 1.01 8.48 12.07
C PHE A 60 1.14 8.08 10.60
N LEU A 61 2.39 7.91 10.16
CA LEU A 61 2.77 7.59 8.79
C LEU A 61 2.75 6.07 8.53
N GLY A 62 2.85 5.68 7.26
CA GLY A 62 3.05 4.31 6.80
C GLY A 62 1.80 3.64 6.21
N GLY A 63 0.61 4.21 6.36
CA GLY A 63 -0.61 3.74 5.68
C GLY A 63 -0.89 2.26 5.94
N ALA A 64 -1.01 1.44 4.90
CA ALA A 64 -1.31 0.01 5.08
C ALA A 64 -0.26 -0.75 5.91
N ALA A 65 1.00 -0.33 5.90
CA ALA A 65 2.07 -0.96 6.67
C ALA A 65 1.86 -0.82 8.20
N THR A 66 1.18 0.26 8.61
CA THR A 66 1.07 0.67 10.02
C THR A 66 -0.39 0.73 10.47
N ALA A 67 -1.25 1.47 9.76
CA ALA A 67 -2.68 1.65 10.08
C ALA A 67 -3.53 0.41 9.77
N VAL A 68 -3.15 -0.37 8.76
CA VAL A 68 -3.78 -1.68 8.47
C VAL A 68 -2.99 -2.83 9.11
N ILE A 69 -1.79 -2.56 9.64
CA ILE A 69 -0.91 -3.56 10.28
C ILE A 69 -0.53 -4.68 9.31
N MET A 70 -0.44 -4.37 8.00
CA MET A 70 0.07 -5.33 7.01
C MET A 70 1.60 -5.35 7.09
N ASN A 71 2.15 -6.15 8.00
CA ASN A 71 3.53 -6.02 8.43
C ASN A 71 4.48 -7.08 7.81
N THR A 72 4.32 -7.34 6.51
CA THR A 72 5.20 -8.23 5.75
C THR A 72 5.31 -7.75 4.30
N TRP A 73 6.54 -7.55 3.82
CA TRP A 73 6.82 -7.31 2.40
C TRP A 73 7.22 -8.61 1.72
N ASN A 74 6.49 -9.00 0.67
CA ASN A 74 6.68 -10.28 -0.03
C ASN A 74 7.84 -10.20 -1.06
N VAL A 75 9.03 -9.82 -0.59
CA VAL A 75 10.27 -9.78 -1.38
C VAL A 75 11.45 -9.89 -0.41
N PRO A 76 12.54 -10.60 -0.76
CA PRO A 76 13.73 -10.62 0.08
C PRO A 76 14.46 -9.28 0.04
N VAL A 77 15.07 -8.87 1.15
CA VAL A 77 15.79 -7.58 1.29
C VAL A 77 16.92 -7.44 0.27
N THR A 78 17.54 -8.54 -0.15
CA THR A 78 18.60 -8.55 -1.17
C THR A 78 18.14 -8.10 -2.56
N ARG A 79 16.84 -8.05 -2.81
CA ARG A 79 16.22 -7.60 -4.07
C ARG A 79 15.49 -6.27 -3.95
N MET A 80 15.53 -5.63 -2.79
CA MET A 80 14.95 -4.31 -2.60
C MET A 80 15.88 -3.22 -3.15
N THR A 81 15.30 -2.08 -3.52
CA THR A 81 16.02 -0.90 -4.01
C THR A 81 15.57 0.37 -3.30
N GLY A 82 16.34 1.46 -3.44
CA GLY A 82 16.03 2.77 -2.88
C GLY A 82 15.78 2.79 -1.37
N VAL A 83 14.90 3.69 -0.93
CA VAL A 83 14.52 3.88 0.48
C VAL A 83 13.85 2.65 1.09
N ALA A 84 13.27 1.77 0.27
CA ALA A 84 12.70 0.52 0.77
C ALA A 84 13.77 -0.41 1.35
N LYS A 85 14.93 -0.49 0.68
CA LYS A 85 16.07 -1.28 1.17
C LYS A 85 16.66 -0.65 2.44
N GLU A 86 16.82 0.67 2.46
CA GLU A 86 17.28 1.43 3.63
C GLU A 86 16.39 1.14 4.85
N ILE A 87 15.08 1.33 4.72
CA ILE A 87 14.11 1.08 5.79
C ILE A 87 14.18 -0.37 6.29
N ALA A 88 14.24 -1.35 5.37
CA ALA A 88 14.28 -2.76 5.76
C ALA A 88 15.56 -3.11 6.55
N ILE A 89 16.72 -2.59 6.12
CA ILE A 89 17.99 -2.79 6.81
C ILE A 89 17.96 -2.11 8.18
N THR A 90 17.56 -0.85 8.26
CA THR A 90 17.52 -0.11 9.54
C THR A 90 16.55 -0.73 10.54
N LEU A 91 15.40 -1.22 10.11
CA LEU A 91 14.47 -1.95 10.99
C LEU A 91 15.11 -3.25 11.51
N ALA A 92 15.81 -4.00 10.66
CA ALA A 92 16.49 -5.21 11.08
C ALA A 92 17.62 -4.93 12.08
N GLU A 93 18.41 -3.87 11.87
CA GLU A 93 19.45 -3.40 12.80
C GLU A 93 18.87 -3.00 14.17
N ARG A 94 17.63 -2.49 14.20
CA ARG A 94 16.88 -2.19 15.42
C ARG A 94 16.21 -3.42 16.07
N GLY A 95 16.41 -4.61 15.52
CA GLY A 95 15.72 -5.83 15.97
C GLY A 95 14.21 -5.83 15.70
N ALA A 96 13.75 -4.98 14.79
CA ALA A 96 12.36 -4.76 14.42
C ALA A 96 12.00 -5.28 13.02
N GLY A 97 12.87 -6.09 12.42
CA GLY A 97 12.65 -6.73 11.12
C GLY A 97 13.53 -7.96 10.93
N ASN A 98 13.15 -8.84 10.01
CA ASN A 98 13.90 -10.06 9.73
C ASN A 98 14.25 -10.18 8.24
N ILE A 99 15.56 -10.19 7.93
CA ILE A 99 16.07 -10.20 6.55
C ILE A 99 16.40 -11.60 6.02
N LYS A 100 16.25 -12.65 6.83
CA LYS A 100 16.76 -14.01 6.50
C LYS A 100 15.87 -14.80 5.54
N GLY A 101 14.71 -14.26 5.14
CA GLY A 101 13.66 -14.97 4.41
C GLY A 101 13.40 -14.51 2.97
N PRO A 102 12.52 -15.24 2.25
CA PRO A 102 11.96 -14.78 0.98
C PRO A 102 11.00 -13.59 1.14
N THR A 103 10.63 -13.26 2.37
CA THR A 103 9.83 -12.09 2.76
C THR A 103 10.54 -11.32 3.85
N PHE A 104 10.13 -10.06 4.04
CA PHE A 104 10.59 -9.19 5.10
C PHE A 104 9.43 -8.85 6.05
N PRO A 105 9.26 -9.58 7.17
CA PRO A 105 8.37 -9.18 8.25
C PRO A 105 9.02 -8.09 9.11
N PHE A 106 8.20 -7.20 9.66
CA PHE A 106 8.65 -6.08 10.50
C PHE A 106 7.65 -5.73 11.60
N ASP A 107 8.10 -4.94 12.58
CA ASP A 107 7.24 -4.34 13.60
C ASP A 107 6.59 -3.05 13.07
N PRO A 108 5.24 -2.98 13.02
CA PRO A 108 4.53 -1.79 12.54
C PRO A 108 4.81 -0.52 13.36
N GLU A 109 5.02 -0.61 14.68
CA GLU A 109 5.32 0.57 15.51
C GLU A 109 6.72 1.10 15.22
N ALA A 110 7.70 0.21 15.08
CA ALA A 110 9.07 0.61 14.70
C ALA A 110 9.11 1.28 13.33
N LEU A 111 8.26 0.85 12.38
CA LEU A 111 8.15 1.52 11.09
C LEU A 111 7.54 2.94 11.21
N LYS A 112 6.58 3.18 12.12
CA LYS A 112 6.06 4.54 12.36
C LYS A 112 7.16 5.46 12.89
N GLU A 113 7.92 5.00 13.87
CA GLU A 113 9.04 5.74 14.47
C GLU A 113 10.10 6.06 13.41
N LEU A 114 10.56 5.04 12.67
CA LEU A 114 11.56 5.21 11.63
C LEU A 114 11.08 6.15 10.51
N SER A 115 9.81 6.03 10.09
CA SER A 115 9.26 6.93 9.06
C SER A 115 9.27 8.40 9.53
N ALA A 116 8.87 8.66 10.77
CA ALA A 116 8.88 10.00 11.33
C ALA A 116 10.30 10.57 11.48
N GLU A 117 11.25 9.73 11.91
CA GLU A 117 12.67 10.07 12.02
C GLU A 117 13.26 10.43 10.65
N LEU A 118 13.11 9.55 9.65
CA LEU A 118 13.65 9.76 8.30
C LEU A 118 13.08 11.03 7.65
N LEU A 119 11.77 11.29 7.78
CA LEU A 119 11.16 12.51 7.23
C LEU A 119 11.66 13.76 7.95
N LYS A 120 11.78 13.72 9.28
CA LYS A 120 12.30 14.83 10.07
C LYS A 120 13.75 15.14 9.69
N ASP A 121 14.60 14.12 9.58
CA ASP A 121 16.02 14.27 9.25
C ASP A 121 16.22 14.76 7.82
N ALA A 122 15.32 14.40 6.90
CA ALA A 122 15.28 14.94 5.55
C ALA A 122 14.69 16.38 5.47
N GLY A 123 14.26 16.97 6.58
CA GLY A 123 13.70 18.33 6.62
C GLY A 123 12.27 18.46 6.07
N VAL A 124 11.53 17.35 5.98
CA VAL A 124 10.15 17.34 5.49
C VAL A 124 9.20 17.90 6.56
N GLU A 125 8.34 18.85 6.17
CA GLU A 125 7.24 19.28 7.04
C GLU A 125 6.10 18.25 7.01
N VAL A 126 5.73 17.70 8.16
CA VAL A 126 4.66 16.70 8.27
C VAL A 126 3.44 17.29 8.95
N LEU A 127 2.27 17.20 8.31
CA LEU A 127 1.00 17.60 8.88
C LEU A 127 0.02 16.43 8.91
N ASN A 128 -0.07 15.80 10.08
CA ASN A 128 -1.02 14.73 10.39
C ASN A 128 -2.42 15.28 10.68
N TYR A 129 -3.40 14.38 10.87
CA TYR A 129 -4.81 14.70 11.14
C TYR A 129 -5.44 15.66 10.12
N SER A 130 -5.00 15.61 8.87
CA SER A 130 -5.42 16.53 7.82
C SER A 130 -5.97 15.77 6.62
N TRP A 131 -7.25 16.00 6.35
CA TRP A 131 -7.90 15.52 5.15
C TRP A 131 -7.60 16.48 4.01
N VAL A 132 -7.13 15.97 2.88
CA VAL A 132 -7.16 16.72 1.63
C VAL A 132 -8.56 16.57 1.05
N VAL A 133 -9.22 17.68 0.73
CA VAL A 133 -10.64 17.70 0.40
C VAL A 133 -10.96 18.29 -0.97
N ASP A 134 -9.99 18.97 -1.59
CA ASP A 134 -10.17 19.51 -2.94
C ASP A 134 -8.82 19.84 -3.58
N SER A 135 -8.79 19.93 -4.91
CA SER A 135 -7.65 20.42 -5.68
C SER A 135 -7.76 21.94 -5.90
N ILE A 136 -6.63 22.62 -6.06
CA ILE A 136 -6.59 24.03 -6.49
C ILE A 136 -6.06 24.05 -7.92
N MET A 137 -6.88 24.47 -8.87
CA MET A 137 -6.58 24.40 -10.31
C MET A 137 -6.38 25.78 -10.94
N GLU A 138 -5.43 25.87 -11.86
CA GLU A 138 -5.28 26.97 -12.82
C GLU A 138 -5.31 26.39 -14.23
N GLY A 139 -6.46 26.48 -14.90
CA GLY A 139 -6.71 25.72 -16.13
C GLY A 139 -6.64 24.22 -15.84
N ASN A 140 -5.75 23.51 -16.54
CA ASN A 140 -5.50 22.08 -16.34
C ASN A 140 -4.30 21.79 -15.42
N ARG A 141 -3.67 22.81 -14.82
CA ARG A 141 -2.52 22.63 -13.93
C ARG A 141 -2.96 22.70 -12.47
N ILE A 142 -2.58 21.70 -11.67
CA ILE A 142 -2.76 21.78 -10.22
C ILE A 142 -1.73 22.74 -9.60
N LYS A 143 -2.20 23.57 -8.67
CA LYS A 143 -1.41 24.59 -7.96
C LYS A 143 -1.31 24.34 -6.46
N GLY A 144 -1.99 23.31 -5.96
CA GLY A 144 -2.08 23.01 -4.54
C GLY A 144 -3.36 22.27 -4.20
N VAL A 145 -3.67 22.22 -2.91
CA VAL A 145 -4.85 21.54 -2.40
C VAL A 145 -5.52 22.32 -1.29
N ILE A 146 -6.80 22.04 -1.08
CA ILE A 146 -7.55 22.45 0.10
C ILE A 146 -7.54 21.30 1.11
N ILE A 147 -7.29 21.63 2.37
CA ILE A 147 -7.34 20.68 3.48
C ILE A 147 -8.43 21.04 4.50
N GLN A 148 -8.88 20.04 5.23
CA GLN A 148 -9.75 20.17 6.39
C GLN A 148 -9.12 19.43 7.58
N ASN A 149 -8.88 20.16 8.67
CA ASN A 149 -8.35 19.61 9.91
C ASN A 149 -8.94 20.34 11.13
N LYS A 150 -8.38 20.11 12.32
CA LYS A 150 -8.83 20.73 13.58
C LYS A 150 -8.66 22.26 13.60
N SER A 151 -7.76 22.80 12.78
CA SER A 151 -7.56 24.25 12.59
C SER A 151 -8.53 24.86 11.58
N GLY A 152 -9.42 24.06 11.00
CA GLY A 152 -10.40 24.49 10.00
C GLY A 152 -9.98 24.19 8.57
N ARG A 153 -10.64 24.85 7.62
CA ARG A 153 -10.34 24.75 6.18
C ARG A 153 -9.15 25.63 5.85
N GLN A 154 -8.14 25.08 5.19
CA GLN A 154 -6.89 25.77 4.86
C GLN A 154 -6.45 25.40 3.43
N ALA A 155 -5.62 26.23 2.81
CA ALA A 155 -5.04 25.98 1.50
C ALA A 155 -3.52 25.84 1.60
N ILE A 156 -2.96 24.92 0.80
CA ILE A 156 -1.51 24.76 0.65
C ILE A 156 -1.21 24.82 -0.84
N LEU A 157 -0.33 25.73 -1.24
CA LEU A 157 0.11 25.86 -2.62
C LEU A 157 1.43 25.13 -2.84
N ALA A 158 1.60 24.58 -4.04
CA ALA A 158 2.76 23.79 -4.44
C ALA A 158 3.15 24.05 -5.90
N LYS A 159 4.43 23.89 -6.24
CA LYS A 159 4.87 23.85 -7.66
C LYS A 159 4.46 22.52 -8.31
N THR A 160 4.63 21.42 -7.58
CA THR A 160 4.22 20.07 -7.99
C THR A 160 3.49 19.35 -6.84
N VAL A 161 2.46 18.57 -7.16
CA VAL A 161 1.73 17.73 -6.21
C VAL A 161 1.99 16.25 -6.50
N VAL A 162 2.22 15.45 -5.46
CA VAL A 162 2.25 13.99 -5.55
C VAL A 162 0.98 13.43 -4.92
N ASP A 163 0.14 12.78 -5.71
CA ASP A 163 -0.99 12.01 -5.19
C ASP A 163 -0.49 10.64 -4.70
N ALA A 164 -0.40 10.53 -3.38
CA ALA A 164 -0.05 9.32 -2.65
C ALA A 164 -1.18 8.90 -1.70
N THR A 165 -2.43 9.30 -2.00
CA THR A 165 -3.60 9.03 -1.14
C THR A 165 -3.95 7.54 -1.09
N GLY A 166 -3.50 6.79 -2.10
CA GLY A 166 -3.83 5.39 -2.32
C GLY A 166 -5.10 5.19 -3.13
N ASP A 167 -5.96 6.22 -3.23
CA ASP A 167 -7.28 6.15 -3.86
C ASP A 167 -7.48 7.18 -5.00
N ALA A 168 -6.37 7.79 -5.43
CA ALA A 168 -6.31 8.83 -6.45
C ALA A 168 -7.25 10.01 -6.18
N ASP A 169 -7.48 10.35 -4.90
CA ASP A 169 -8.49 11.35 -4.52
C ASP A 169 -8.15 12.75 -5.08
N ILE A 170 -6.86 13.09 -5.18
CA ILE A 170 -6.42 14.40 -5.66
C ILE A 170 -6.44 14.44 -7.17
N ALA A 171 -5.98 13.39 -7.82
CA ALA A 171 -6.04 13.26 -9.27
C ALA A 171 -7.50 13.32 -9.74
N ALA A 172 -8.41 12.58 -9.09
CA ALA A 172 -9.84 12.63 -9.39
C ALA A 172 -10.43 14.03 -9.16
N ALA A 173 -10.12 14.67 -8.03
CA ALA A 173 -10.57 16.04 -7.74
C ALA A 173 -10.02 17.09 -8.72
N ALA A 174 -8.84 16.85 -9.31
CA ALA A 174 -8.22 17.71 -10.32
C ALA A 174 -8.76 17.46 -11.73
N GLY A 175 -9.63 16.46 -11.92
CA GLY A 175 -10.21 16.11 -13.23
C GLY A 175 -9.36 15.16 -14.06
N ALA A 176 -8.43 14.42 -13.44
CA ALA A 176 -7.70 13.35 -14.13
C ALA A 176 -8.65 12.24 -14.59
N GLU A 177 -8.31 11.61 -15.71
CA GLU A 177 -8.99 10.39 -16.15
C GLU A 177 -8.65 9.24 -15.20
N TYR A 178 -9.65 8.42 -14.84
CA TYR A 178 -9.46 7.23 -14.00
C TYR A 178 -10.51 6.16 -14.29
N VAL A 179 -10.23 4.94 -13.83
CA VAL A 179 -11.21 3.84 -13.72
C VAL A 179 -11.40 3.44 -12.26
N LEU A 180 -12.54 2.79 -11.95
CA LEU A 180 -12.85 2.25 -10.63
C LEU A 180 -12.80 0.73 -10.66
N GLY A 181 -12.14 0.11 -9.68
CA GLY A 181 -12.09 -1.34 -9.54
C GLY A 181 -11.66 -2.03 -10.83
N ARG A 182 -12.27 -3.18 -11.11
CA ARG A 182 -12.14 -3.91 -12.37
C ARG A 182 -12.86 -3.20 -13.51
N GLU A 183 -12.19 -3.02 -14.65
CA GLU A 183 -12.65 -2.15 -15.75
C GLU A 183 -14.05 -2.48 -16.28
N GLU A 184 -14.44 -3.76 -16.35
CA GLU A 184 -15.71 -4.18 -16.95
C GLU A 184 -16.95 -4.00 -16.06
N ASP A 185 -16.80 -4.01 -14.73
CA ASP A 185 -17.93 -4.03 -13.80
C ASP A 185 -17.76 -3.19 -12.53
N ASN A 186 -16.65 -2.45 -12.43
CA ASN A 186 -16.25 -1.63 -11.29
C ASN A 186 -16.13 -2.38 -9.96
N LYS A 187 -16.14 -3.72 -9.95
CA LYS A 187 -15.97 -4.47 -8.70
C LYS A 187 -14.55 -4.29 -8.17
N MET A 188 -14.46 -4.15 -6.86
CA MET A 188 -13.19 -3.96 -6.15
C MET A 188 -12.83 -5.22 -5.36
N ARG A 189 -11.53 -5.44 -5.21
CA ARG A 189 -10.98 -6.47 -4.31
C ARG A 189 -11.51 -6.29 -2.86
N PRO A 190 -11.75 -7.38 -2.10
CA PRO A 190 -12.35 -7.32 -0.78
C PRO A 190 -11.50 -6.50 0.20
N MET A 191 -12.18 -6.00 1.23
CA MET A 191 -11.55 -5.28 2.33
C MET A 191 -11.31 -6.18 3.55
N SER A 192 -10.32 -5.83 4.37
CA SER A 192 -9.97 -6.58 5.58
C SER A 192 -9.59 -5.64 6.74
N VAL A 193 -9.99 -6.01 7.95
CA VAL A 193 -9.42 -5.51 9.20
C VAL A 193 -8.49 -6.60 9.73
N LEU A 194 -7.21 -6.28 9.93
CA LEU A 194 -6.24 -7.22 10.53
C LEU A 194 -6.27 -7.09 12.05
N PHE A 195 -5.81 -8.11 12.74
CA PHE A 195 -5.62 -8.05 14.19
C PHE A 195 -4.40 -8.86 14.62
N ARG A 196 -3.76 -8.46 15.71
CA ARG A 196 -2.61 -9.19 16.26
C ARG A 196 -3.03 -10.02 17.47
N MET A 197 -2.45 -11.20 17.56
CA MET A 197 -2.59 -12.08 18.72
C MET A 197 -1.24 -12.23 19.41
N GLY A 198 -1.25 -12.19 20.74
CA GLY A 198 -0.10 -12.49 21.59
C GLY A 198 -0.38 -13.72 22.43
N GLY A 199 0.64 -14.20 23.14
CA GLY A 199 0.54 -15.42 23.96
C GLY A 199 0.47 -16.70 23.14
N VAL A 200 0.98 -16.67 21.91
CA VAL A 200 1.03 -17.83 21.00
C VAL A 200 2.32 -18.61 21.26
N ASP A 201 2.20 -19.89 21.53
CA ASP A 201 3.31 -20.84 21.52
C ASP A 201 3.59 -21.26 20.06
N LEU A 202 4.53 -20.54 19.45
CA LEU A 202 4.87 -20.71 18.04
C LEU A 202 5.65 -21.98 17.75
N GLU A 203 6.40 -22.50 18.72
CA GLU A 203 7.08 -23.79 18.56
C GLU A 203 6.03 -24.90 18.42
N LYS A 204 5.07 -24.95 19.35
CA LYS A 204 3.97 -25.91 19.31
C LYS A 204 3.09 -25.76 18.06
N ALA A 205 2.78 -24.53 17.64
CA ALA A 205 2.01 -24.29 16.42
C ALA A 205 2.75 -24.75 15.16
N VAL A 206 4.06 -24.53 15.07
CA VAL A 206 4.91 -24.99 13.97
C VAL A 206 5.02 -26.51 13.96
N GLU A 207 5.21 -27.15 15.12
CA GLU A 207 5.22 -28.62 15.24
C GLU A 207 3.89 -29.23 14.81
N TYR A 208 2.76 -28.63 15.22
CA TYR A 208 1.45 -29.02 14.75
C TYR A 208 1.38 -28.95 13.22
N CYS A 209 1.76 -27.83 12.62
CA CYS A 209 1.74 -27.69 11.15
C CYS A 209 2.59 -28.75 10.45
N ARG A 210 3.78 -29.06 10.98
CA ARG A 210 4.67 -30.11 10.43
C ARG A 210 4.08 -31.53 10.56
N SER A 211 3.24 -31.77 11.56
CA SER A 211 2.60 -33.07 11.81
C SER A 211 1.33 -33.31 10.99
N GLN A 212 0.70 -32.26 10.48
CA GLN A 212 -0.53 -32.35 9.70
C GLN A 212 -0.26 -32.66 8.22
N PRO A 213 -1.23 -33.24 7.48
CA PRO A 213 -1.17 -33.37 6.03
C PRO A 213 -0.87 -32.04 5.35
N LYS A 214 0.03 -32.04 4.35
CA LYS A 214 0.45 -30.81 3.66
C LYS A 214 -0.70 -30.13 2.93
N GLU A 215 -1.68 -30.91 2.50
CA GLU A 215 -2.89 -30.48 1.81
C GLU A 215 -3.81 -29.61 2.68
N ASN A 216 -3.60 -29.60 4.00
CA ASN A 216 -4.30 -28.68 4.91
C ASN A 216 -3.72 -27.26 4.84
N PHE A 217 -2.57 -27.06 4.20
CA PHE A 217 -1.89 -25.78 4.06
C PHE A 217 -1.77 -25.36 2.60
N THR A 218 -1.51 -24.07 2.37
CA THR A 218 -1.19 -23.60 1.02
C THR A 218 0.10 -24.24 0.53
N ALA A 219 0.13 -24.62 -0.76
CA ALA A 219 1.32 -25.18 -1.38
C ALA A 219 2.44 -24.15 -1.60
N ASP A 220 2.12 -22.85 -1.56
CA ASP A 220 3.11 -21.80 -1.82
C ASP A 220 4.10 -21.65 -0.65
N PRO A 221 5.40 -21.95 -0.85
CA PRO A 221 6.41 -21.84 0.20
C PRO A 221 6.61 -20.40 0.67
N ASN A 222 6.20 -19.39 -0.10
CA ASN A 222 6.25 -17.99 0.30
C ASN A 222 5.16 -17.66 1.35
N PHE A 223 4.04 -18.40 1.37
CA PHE A 223 2.92 -18.18 2.29
C PHE A 223 2.85 -19.19 3.45
N HIS A 224 3.65 -20.25 3.41
CA HIS A 224 3.77 -21.26 4.47
C HIS A 224 5.24 -21.54 4.81
N ILE A 225 5.82 -20.69 5.67
CA ILE A 225 7.22 -20.73 6.08
C ILE A 225 7.29 -21.17 7.55
N LEU A 226 8.04 -22.24 7.84
CA LEU A 226 8.15 -22.82 9.19
C LEU A 226 9.62 -22.94 9.63
N ASP A 227 10.37 -21.84 9.64
CA ASP A 227 11.81 -21.78 9.94
C ASP A 227 12.07 -21.00 11.25
N LEU A 228 11.91 -21.69 12.38
CA LEU A 228 12.09 -21.13 13.73
C LEU A 228 13.52 -20.65 13.99
N ASP A 229 14.53 -21.39 13.51
CA ASP A 229 15.95 -21.06 13.71
C ASP A 229 16.33 -19.73 13.06
N LYS A 230 15.65 -19.37 11.97
CA LYS A 230 15.80 -18.07 11.33
C LYS A 230 14.81 -17.02 11.84
N GLY A 231 13.96 -17.33 12.82
CA GLY A 231 12.93 -16.42 13.32
C GLY A 231 11.88 -16.09 12.26
N LEU A 232 11.67 -16.99 11.31
CA LEU A 232 10.86 -16.76 10.12
C LEU A 232 9.72 -17.76 10.06
N VAL A 233 8.57 -17.30 10.54
CA VAL A 233 7.34 -18.10 10.52
C VAL A 233 6.26 -17.33 9.78
N ARG A 234 5.51 -18.05 8.95
CA ARG A 234 4.29 -17.61 8.30
C ARG A 234 3.45 -18.87 8.08
N MET A 235 2.21 -18.86 8.53
CA MET A 235 1.35 -20.04 8.43
C MET A 235 0.09 -19.65 7.68
N SER A 236 -0.16 -20.29 6.54
CA SER A 236 -1.39 -20.09 5.78
C SER A 236 -2.02 -21.41 5.36
N GLY A 237 -3.35 -21.42 5.31
CA GLY A 237 -4.19 -22.58 4.99
C GLY A 237 -5.10 -22.94 6.16
N PHE A 238 -4.81 -24.04 6.85
CA PHE A 238 -5.71 -24.63 7.85
C PHE A 238 -7.09 -24.97 7.25
N PHE A 239 -7.08 -25.46 6.01
CA PHE A 239 -8.30 -25.67 5.22
C PHE A 239 -9.27 -26.63 5.92
N ASP A 240 -8.75 -27.68 6.57
CA ASP A 240 -9.56 -28.66 7.28
C ASP A 240 -10.28 -28.06 8.51
N ILE A 241 -9.58 -27.22 9.29
CA ILE A 241 -10.15 -26.51 10.45
C ILE A 241 -11.24 -25.56 9.97
N VAL A 242 -10.95 -24.79 8.93
CA VAL A 242 -11.88 -23.79 8.40
C VAL A 242 -13.10 -24.44 7.78
N ASP A 243 -12.93 -25.51 6.99
CA ASP A 243 -14.04 -26.22 6.38
C ASP A 243 -14.97 -26.82 7.45
N ARG A 244 -14.43 -27.35 8.56
CA ARG A 244 -15.24 -27.79 9.71
C ARG A 244 -15.97 -26.62 10.39
N ALA A 245 -15.26 -25.53 10.70
CA ALA A 245 -15.84 -24.38 11.39
C ALA A 245 -16.91 -23.65 10.57
N ARG A 246 -16.80 -23.65 9.25
CA ARG A 246 -17.86 -23.14 8.35
C ARG A 246 -19.07 -24.08 8.35
N ALA A 247 -18.83 -25.39 8.22
CA ALA A 247 -19.91 -26.37 8.22
C ALA A 247 -20.73 -26.37 9.52
N SER A 248 -20.13 -25.99 10.66
CA SER A 248 -20.82 -25.80 11.95
C SER A 248 -21.41 -24.40 12.17
N GLY A 249 -21.19 -23.45 11.24
CA GLY A 249 -21.67 -22.06 11.35
C GLY A 249 -20.85 -21.17 12.31
N GLU A 250 -19.70 -21.64 12.77
CA GLU A 250 -18.81 -20.91 13.69
C GLU A 250 -18.00 -19.82 12.98
N LEU A 251 -17.75 -19.98 11.69
CA LEU A 251 -17.04 -19.03 10.85
C LEU A 251 -17.94 -18.46 9.75
N ALA A 252 -17.61 -17.26 9.25
CA ALA A 252 -18.34 -16.65 8.14
C ALA A 252 -18.07 -17.39 6.81
N ASP A 253 -19.05 -17.38 5.91
CA ASP A 253 -19.03 -18.18 4.68
C ASP A 253 -17.88 -17.78 3.75
N GLU A 254 -17.47 -16.51 3.79
CA GLU A 254 -16.40 -15.90 2.99
C GLU A 254 -14.99 -16.33 3.41
N ILE A 255 -14.85 -16.96 4.58
CA ILE A 255 -13.54 -17.27 5.17
C ILE A 255 -13.19 -18.72 4.90
N HIS A 256 -12.34 -18.99 3.92
CA HIS A 256 -11.97 -20.37 3.55
C HIS A 256 -10.58 -20.84 4.00
N TYR A 257 -9.84 -19.98 4.69
CA TYR A 257 -8.51 -20.29 5.22
C TYR A 257 -8.14 -19.34 6.36
N LEU A 258 -7.15 -19.73 7.15
CA LEU A 258 -6.47 -18.96 8.20
C LEU A 258 -5.07 -18.57 7.74
N ARG A 259 -4.63 -17.36 8.06
CA ARG A 259 -3.33 -16.82 7.65
C ARG A 259 -2.73 -15.94 8.73
N PHE A 260 -1.52 -16.30 9.11
CA PHE A 260 -0.72 -15.65 10.12
C PHE A 260 0.53 -15.07 9.47
N GLU A 261 0.75 -13.78 9.68
CA GLU A 261 1.83 -12.98 9.06
C GLU A 261 2.59 -12.18 10.11
N GLY A 262 3.70 -11.56 9.69
CA GLY A 262 4.41 -10.59 10.52
C GLY A 262 4.78 -11.11 11.90
N ILE A 263 5.20 -12.38 11.93
CA ILE A 263 5.32 -13.17 13.15
C ILE A 263 6.58 -12.79 13.91
N SER A 264 6.44 -12.50 15.20
CA SER A 264 7.55 -12.34 16.14
C SER A 264 7.68 -13.63 16.94
N VAL A 265 8.61 -14.50 16.53
CA VAL A 265 8.82 -15.82 17.13
C VAL A 265 9.10 -15.71 18.62
N GLU A 266 10.07 -14.88 19.00
CA GLU A 266 10.50 -14.70 20.39
C GLU A 266 9.41 -14.16 21.31
N ARG A 267 8.48 -13.35 20.78
CA ARG A 267 7.40 -12.72 21.56
C ARG A 267 6.08 -13.47 21.49
N GLY A 268 5.99 -14.54 20.69
CA GLY A 268 4.73 -15.26 20.49
C GLY A 268 3.62 -14.38 19.90
N ILE A 269 3.97 -13.50 18.95
CA ILE A 269 3.03 -12.56 18.32
C ILE A 269 2.81 -12.94 16.86
N VAL A 270 1.56 -12.97 16.43
CA VAL A 270 1.16 -13.17 15.02
C VAL A 270 0.15 -12.11 14.58
N THR A 271 0.20 -11.72 13.31
CA THR A 271 -0.84 -10.90 12.67
C THR A 271 -1.79 -11.80 11.88
N VAL A 272 -3.09 -11.73 12.17
CA VAL A 272 -4.14 -12.48 11.47
C VAL A 272 -4.71 -11.62 10.34
N ASN A 273 -4.60 -12.14 9.10
CA ASN A 273 -5.04 -11.46 7.89
C ASN A 273 -6.10 -12.30 7.17
N ASN A 274 -7.33 -12.27 7.70
CA ASN A 274 -8.39 -13.15 7.24
C ASN A 274 -9.76 -12.53 6.97
N SER A 275 -10.20 -11.47 7.63
CA SER A 275 -11.52 -10.90 7.29
C SER A 275 -11.58 -10.53 5.80
N ARG A 276 -12.71 -10.81 5.15
CA ARG A 276 -12.96 -10.46 3.74
C ARG A 276 -14.38 -9.93 3.62
N VAL A 277 -14.51 -8.69 3.19
CA VAL A 277 -15.80 -8.08 2.87
C VAL A 277 -15.82 -7.69 1.40
N TYR A 278 -16.75 -8.28 0.67
CA TYR A 278 -16.93 -8.10 -0.78
C TYR A 278 -18.03 -7.09 -1.10
N GLY A 279 -18.08 -6.65 -2.36
CA GLY A 279 -19.13 -5.76 -2.85
C GLY A 279 -19.16 -4.41 -2.12
N VAL A 280 -17.99 -3.82 -1.90
CA VAL A 280 -17.80 -2.55 -1.20
C VAL A 280 -16.99 -1.60 -2.10
N ASP A 281 -17.45 -0.36 -2.23
CA ASP A 281 -16.72 0.70 -2.90
C ASP A 281 -15.82 1.46 -1.90
N GLY A 282 -14.50 1.39 -2.09
CA GLY A 282 -13.53 2.06 -1.22
C GLY A 282 -13.42 3.58 -1.38
N THR A 283 -14.23 4.15 -2.26
CA THR A 283 -14.42 5.61 -2.38
C THR A 283 -15.72 6.08 -1.72
N ASN A 284 -16.53 5.16 -1.19
CA ASN A 284 -17.80 5.43 -0.54
C ASN A 284 -17.72 5.24 0.98
N ALA A 285 -17.92 6.32 1.74
CA ALA A 285 -17.80 6.30 3.20
C ALA A 285 -18.78 5.34 3.90
N TRP A 286 -19.98 5.13 3.35
CA TRP A 286 -20.96 4.19 3.90
C TRP A 286 -20.52 2.74 3.71
N ASP A 287 -19.98 2.42 2.55
CA ASP A 287 -19.44 1.08 2.26
C ASP A 287 -18.20 0.78 3.09
N ILE A 288 -17.27 1.73 3.22
CA ILE A 288 -16.10 1.58 4.09
C ILE A 288 -16.52 1.35 5.55
N SER A 289 -17.54 2.09 6.03
CA SER A 289 -18.05 1.92 7.41
C SER A 289 -18.71 0.56 7.62
N ARG A 290 -19.47 0.09 6.63
CA ARG A 290 -20.05 -1.26 6.62
C ARG A 290 -18.95 -2.32 6.61
N ALA A 291 -17.95 -2.17 5.74
CA ALA A 291 -16.85 -3.10 5.60
C ALA A 291 -16.03 -3.23 6.89
N ASP A 292 -15.71 -2.11 7.54
CA ASP A 292 -14.99 -2.11 8.82
C ASP A 292 -15.78 -2.86 9.90
N THR A 293 -17.08 -2.54 10.04
CA THR A 293 -17.95 -3.19 11.04
C THR A 293 -18.05 -4.70 10.81
N GLU A 294 -18.32 -5.13 9.58
CA GLU A 294 -18.45 -6.54 9.23
C GLU A 294 -17.13 -7.29 9.43
N ALA A 295 -16.01 -6.73 8.97
CA ALA A 295 -14.69 -7.34 9.14
C ALA A 295 -14.33 -7.54 10.62
N ARG A 296 -14.71 -6.60 11.50
CA ARG A 296 -14.52 -6.75 12.96
C ARG A 296 -15.36 -7.86 13.55
N LEU A 297 -16.59 -8.06 13.06
CA LEU A 297 -17.44 -9.19 13.48
C LEU A 297 -16.86 -10.53 13.01
N GLN A 298 -16.36 -10.60 11.77
CA GLN A 298 -15.63 -11.77 11.27
C GLN A 298 -14.39 -12.07 12.13
N ASN A 299 -13.62 -11.04 12.52
CA ASN A 299 -12.43 -11.20 13.37
C ASN A 299 -12.74 -11.82 14.75
N ARG A 300 -13.91 -11.54 15.34
CA ARG A 300 -14.33 -12.17 16.60
C ARG A 300 -14.54 -13.68 16.44
N LYS A 301 -15.16 -14.09 15.33
CA LYS A 301 -15.35 -15.51 14.99
C LYS A 301 -14.01 -16.19 14.72
N LEU A 302 -13.15 -15.55 13.93
CA LEU A 302 -11.78 -15.99 13.63
C LEU A 302 -10.98 -16.24 14.91
N TYR A 303 -10.93 -15.27 15.82
CA TYR A 303 -10.22 -15.41 17.10
C TYR A 303 -10.68 -16.64 17.89
N LYS A 304 -12.00 -16.86 17.99
CA LYS A 304 -12.57 -18.02 18.70
C LYS A 304 -12.11 -19.34 18.06
N VAL A 305 -12.30 -19.47 16.74
CA VAL A 305 -11.93 -20.69 15.99
C VAL A 305 -10.43 -20.97 16.12
N ILE A 306 -9.59 -19.96 15.95
CA ILE A 306 -8.13 -20.07 16.07
C ILE A 306 -7.75 -20.60 17.46
N LYS A 307 -8.26 -19.97 18.52
CA LYS A 307 -7.93 -20.30 19.91
C LYS A 307 -8.36 -21.70 20.32
N GLU A 308 -9.53 -22.15 19.85
CA GLU A 308 -10.10 -23.44 20.24
C GLU A 308 -9.55 -24.62 19.42
N ASN A 309 -9.05 -24.37 18.20
CA ASN A 309 -8.76 -25.45 17.25
C ASN A 309 -7.30 -25.56 16.81
N ILE A 310 -6.44 -24.56 17.09
CA ILE A 310 -5.02 -24.60 16.68
C ILE A 310 -4.12 -24.80 17.91
N PRO A 311 -3.40 -25.94 18.01
CA PRO A 311 -2.42 -26.13 19.06
C PRO A 311 -1.37 -25.02 19.09
N GLY A 312 -1.07 -24.50 20.28
CA GLY A 312 -0.20 -23.34 20.49
C GLY A 312 -0.96 -22.03 20.70
N PHE A 313 -2.25 -21.98 20.38
CA PHE A 313 -3.08 -20.78 20.55
C PHE A 313 -3.97 -20.80 21.81
N GLU A 314 -3.85 -21.79 22.69
CA GLU A 314 -4.75 -21.97 23.84
C GLU A 314 -4.71 -20.80 24.81
N ASN A 315 -3.53 -20.19 24.98
CA ASN A 315 -3.32 -19.02 25.84
C ASN A 315 -3.37 -17.69 25.07
N ALA A 316 -3.69 -17.73 23.78
CA ALA A 316 -3.62 -16.55 22.95
C ALA A 316 -4.71 -15.53 23.32
N PHE A 317 -4.39 -14.26 23.12
CA PHE A 317 -5.28 -13.12 23.33
C PHE A 317 -5.09 -12.09 22.22
N VAL A 318 -6.11 -11.28 21.95
CA VAL A 318 -6.01 -10.18 20.98
C VAL A 318 -5.23 -9.03 21.61
N ILE A 319 -4.16 -8.58 20.96
CA ILE A 319 -3.37 -7.41 21.37
C ILE A 319 -4.10 -6.15 20.90
N ASP A 320 -4.33 -6.07 19.59
CA ASP A 320 -4.97 -4.95 18.92
C ASP A 320 -5.58 -5.38 17.58
N SER A 321 -6.30 -4.45 16.95
CA SER A 321 -6.80 -4.58 15.59
C SER A 321 -6.49 -3.31 14.82
N SER A 322 -6.45 -3.40 13.49
CA SER A 322 -6.17 -2.24 12.65
C SER A 322 -7.14 -1.09 12.96
N PRO A 323 -6.65 0.15 13.18
CA PRO A 323 -7.51 1.31 13.38
C PRO A 323 -8.33 1.69 12.14
N THR A 324 -7.95 1.20 10.96
CA THR A 324 -8.68 1.40 9.71
C THR A 324 -8.86 0.09 8.97
N VAL A 325 -9.95 -0.03 8.20
CA VAL A 325 -10.12 -1.11 7.23
C VAL A 325 -9.12 -0.97 6.08
N GLY A 326 -8.56 -2.10 5.65
CA GLY A 326 -7.63 -2.21 4.54
C GLY A 326 -8.34 -2.20 3.19
N VAL A 327 -8.20 -1.09 2.47
CA VAL A 327 -8.64 -0.92 1.09
C VAL A 327 -7.55 -1.43 0.15
N ARG A 328 -7.91 -2.34 -0.77
CA ARG A 328 -6.96 -2.97 -1.69
C ARG A 328 -6.97 -2.34 -3.08
N GLU A 329 -8.11 -1.83 -3.51
CA GLU A 329 -8.35 -1.34 -4.86
C GLU A 329 -9.48 -0.31 -4.83
N THR A 330 -9.33 0.78 -5.60
CA THR A 330 -10.29 1.88 -5.74
C THR A 330 -10.14 2.48 -7.14
N ARG A 331 -9.57 3.69 -7.24
CA ARG A 331 -9.28 4.35 -8.51
C ARG A 331 -7.87 4.02 -8.98
N ARG A 332 -7.74 3.82 -10.28
CA ARG A 332 -6.47 3.88 -11.01
C ARG A 332 -6.55 4.98 -12.04
N VAL A 333 -5.58 5.88 -12.05
CA VAL A 333 -5.53 6.94 -13.05
C VAL A 333 -5.27 6.36 -14.43
N ARG A 334 -5.61 7.10 -15.48
CA ARG A 334 -5.15 6.82 -16.85
C ARG A 334 -4.11 7.86 -17.21
N GLY A 335 -2.93 7.37 -17.56
CA GLY A 335 -1.81 8.16 -18.03
C GLY A 335 -1.49 7.91 -19.50
N PRO A 336 -0.41 8.53 -20.01
CA PRO A 336 0.07 8.31 -21.37
C PRO A 336 0.35 6.84 -21.70
N TYR A 337 0.65 6.03 -20.69
CA TYR A 337 0.80 4.59 -20.82
C TYR A 337 -0.04 3.86 -19.76
N ILE A 338 -0.74 2.81 -20.18
CA ILE A 338 -1.46 1.90 -19.29
C ILE A 338 -0.67 0.59 -19.27
N LEU A 339 -0.01 0.29 -18.15
CA LEU A 339 0.81 -0.91 -18.02
C LEU A 339 -0.09 -2.15 -17.92
N PRO A 340 -0.04 -3.06 -18.91
CA PRO A 340 -0.86 -4.27 -18.93
C PRO A 340 -0.14 -5.42 -18.20
N GLN A 341 -0.89 -6.45 -17.76
CA GLN A 341 -0.29 -7.57 -17.01
C GLN A 341 0.63 -8.39 -17.90
N GLU A 342 0.29 -8.50 -19.17
CA GLU A 342 1.00 -9.22 -20.22
C GLU A 342 2.47 -8.81 -20.27
N ASP A 343 2.75 -7.51 -20.13
CA ASP A 343 4.10 -6.98 -20.12
C ASP A 343 4.88 -7.38 -18.86
N LEU A 344 4.20 -7.45 -17.71
CA LEU A 344 4.80 -7.90 -16.45
C LEU A 344 5.17 -9.39 -16.51
N ILE A 345 4.32 -10.19 -17.14
CA ILE A 345 4.54 -11.62 -17.36
C ILE A 345 5.67 -11.85 -18.37
N ALA A 346 5.69 -11.06 -19.45
CA ALA A 346 6.72 -11.12 -20.47
C ALA A 346 8.07 -10.53 -20.03
N GLN A 347 8.11 -9.88 -18.86
CA GLN A 347 9.26 -9.11 -18.37
C GLN A 347 9.74 -8.08 -19.41
N SER A 348 8.77 -7.41 -20.04
CA SER A 348 9.02 -6.37 -21.02
C SER A 348 9.88 -5.26 -20.41
N THR A 349 10.80 -4.73 -21.21
CA THR A 349 11.67 -3.60 -20.87
C THR A 349 11.28 -2.38 -21.68
N TYR A 350 11.55 -1.19 -21.15
CA TYR A 350 11.16 0.07 -21.80
C TYR A 350 12.34 1.05 -21.88
N PRO A 351 12.49 1.81 -22.98
CA PRO A 351 13.48 2.89 -23.04
C PRO A 351 13.30 3.94 -21.93
N ASP A 352 12.04 4.17 -21.53
CA ASP A 352 11.64 5.10 -20.48
C ASP A 352 11.36 4.40 -19.14
N SER A 353 11.93 3.21 -18.92
CA SER A 353 11.85 2.48 -17.65
C SER A 353 12.46 3.30 -16.52
N VAL A 354 11.72 3.45 -15.43
CA VAL A 354 12.16 4.21 -14.24
C VAL A 354 12.38 3.32 -13.02
N VAL A 355 12.08 2.03 -13.11
CA VAL A 355 12.39 1.05 -12.06
C VAL A 355 12.21 -0.38 -12.53
N ARG A 356 13.07 -1.27 -12.02
CA ARG A 356 12.89 -2.72 -11.99
C ARG A 356 12.45 -3.16 -10.58
N ILE A 357 11.27 -3.76 -10.49
CA ILE A 357 10.67 -4.24 -9.24
C ILE A 357 10.74 -5.76 -9.18
N TRP A 358 11.30 -6.27 -8.09
CA TRP A 358 11.27 -7.70 -7.75
C TRP A 358 10.05 -8.05 -6.89
N ARG A 359 9.44 -9.21 -7.15
CA ARG A 359 8.26 -9.70 -6.43
C ARG A 359 8.07 -11.20 -6.57
N HIS A 360 7.55 -11.85 -5.54
CA HIS A 360 6.99 -13.20 -5.66
C HIS A 360 5.64 -13.17 -6.37
N MET A 361 5.58 -13.71 -7.59
CA MET A 361 4.38 -13.72 -8.42
C MET A 361 4.46 -14.81 -9.50
N LYS A 362 3.33 -15.11 -10.14
CA LYS A 362 3.26 -16.00 -11.31
C LYS A 362 2.12 -15.56 -12.23
N ALA A 363 2.26 -15.81 -13.53
CA ALA A 363 1.22 -15.57 -14.52
C ALA A 363 -0.10 -16.28 -14.13
N GLY A 364 -1.23 -15.59 -14.34
CA GLY A 364 -2.58 -16.13 -14.07
C GLY A 364 -2.99 -16.22 -12.59
N ILE A 365 -2.19 -15.68 -11.66
CA ILE A 365 -2.57 -15.57 -10.25
C ILE A 365 -3.29 -14.24 -10.01
N ASP A 366 -4.55 -14.31 -9.58
CA ASP A 366 -5.30 -13.19 -9.02
C ASP A 366 -5.66 -13.49 -7.56
N TRP A 367 -4.97 -12.85 -6.63
CA TRP A 367 -5.34 -12.89 -5.21
C TRP A 367 -6.42 -11.86 -4.92
N HIS A 368 -7.27 -12.11 -3.94
CA HIS A 368 -8.30 -11.15 -3.55
C HIS A 368 -9.29 -10.87 -4.69
N LYS A 369 -9.65 -11.92 -5.45
CA LYS A 369 -10.69 -11.87 -6.50
C LYS A 369 -11.91 -11.12 -6.01
N ALA A 370 -12.39 -10.14 -6.78
CA ALA A 370 -13.54 -9.34 -6.40
C ALA A 370 -14.85 -10.16 -6.30
N ASP A 371 -14.91 -11.30 -7.00
CA ASP A 371 -16.06 -12.21 -7.02
C ASP A 371 -16.09 -13.22 -5.84
N GLY A 372 -15.08 -13.22 -4.98
CA GLY A 372 -15.01 -14.09 -3.81
C GLY A 372 -14.44 -15.49 -4.06
N GLY A 373 -14.65 -16.37 -3.07
CA GLY A 373 -14.17 -17.76 -3.11
C GLY A 373 -12.65 -17.93 -2.94
N GLU A 374 -11.95 -16.93 -2.41
CA GLU A 374 -10.51 -17.05 -2.14
C GLU A 374 -10.24 -18.14 -1.08
N GLY A 375 -9.41 -19.11 -1.42
CA GLY A 375 -9.11 -20.27 -0.57
C GLY A 375 -10.18 -21.34 -0.52
N ALA A 376 -11.30 -21.17 -1.23
CA ALA A 376 -12.35 -22.18 -1.32
C ALA A 376 -11.81 -23.50 -1.91
N PRO A 377 -12.49 -24.64 -1.71
CA PRO A 377 -12.09 -25.93 -2.31
C PRO A 377 -11.92 -25.87 -3.84
N THR A 378 -12.63 -24.95 -4.50
CA THR A 378 -12.58 -24.71 -5.94
C THR A 378 -11.50 -23.70 -6.37
N ASP A 379 -10.68 -23.20 -5.44
CA ASP A 379 -9.67 -22.16 -5.72
C ASP A 379 -8.25 -22.75 -5.79
N PRO A 380 -7.77 -23.19 -6.97
CA PRO A 380 -6.44 -23.78 -7.13
C PRO A 380 -5.33 -22.76 -6.88
N VAL A 381 -5.61 -21.46 -7.04
CA VAL A 381 -4.62 -20.38 -6.86
C VAL A 381 -4.12 -20.33 -5.42
N TYR A 382 -5.03 -20.38 -4.44
CA TYR A 382 -4.64 -20.28 -3.04
C TYR A 382 -4.25 -21.63 -2.42
N ARG A 383 -4.81 -22.74 -2.94
CA ARG A 383 -4.55 -24.08 -2.41
C ARG A 383 -3.29 -24.71 -2.96
N THR A 384 -3.11 -24.70 -4.28
CA THR A 384 -2.10 -25.54 -4.96
C THR A 384 -1.06 -24.79 -5.78
N ALA A 385 -1.30 -23.52 -6.14
CA ALA A 385 -0.33 -22.75 -6.91
C ALA A 385 0.85 -22.30 -6.04
N THR A 386 2.01 -22.14 -6.68
CA THR A 386 3.22 -21.57 -6.08
C THR A 386 3.63 -20.33 -6.85
N THR A 387 4.28 -19.40 -6.16
CA THR A 387 4.87 -18.21 -6.76
C THR A 387 6.37 -18.35 -6.97
N ASP A 388 6.89 -17.61 -7.94
CA ASP A 388 8.32 -17.52 -8.20
C ASP A 388 8.79 -16.09 -7.94
N LEU A 389 10.04 -15.94 -7.50
CA LEU A 389 10.66 -14.62 -7.41
C LEU A 389 10.96 -14.13 -8.83
N THR A 390 10.19 -13.16 -9.29
CA THR A 390 10.29 -12.58 -10.63
C THR A 390 10.52 -11.07 -10.54
N TRP A 391 10.71 -10.43 -11.69
CA TRP A 391 10.84 -8.98 -11.81
C TRP A 391 10.06 -8.44 -13.00
N PHE A 392 9.71 -7.16 -12.94
CA PHE A 392 9.09 -6.41 -14.03
C PHE A 392 9.57 -4.95 -13.99
N GLU A 393 9.45 -4.25 -15.11
CA GLU A 393 9.79 -2.83 -15.22
C GLU A 393 8.55 -1.95 -15.28
N ILE A 394 8.66 -0.71 -14.80
CA ILE A 394 7.59 0.29 -14.85
C ILE A 394 8.10 1.49 -15.66
N PRO A 395 7.46 1.83 -16.81
CA PRO A 395 7.82 3.00 -17.60
C PRO A 395 7.27 4.29 -16.99
N TRP A 396 7.89 5.43 -17.32
CA TRP A 396 7.57 6.74 -16.76
C TRP A 396 6.11 7.16 -17.00
N GLY A 397 5.56 6.84 -18.18
CA GLY A 397 4.19 7.20 -18.58
C GLY A 397 3.07 6.65 -17.67
N VAL A 398 3.39 5.79 -16.70
CA VAL A 398 2.46 5.23 -15.72
C VAL A 398 2.19 6.18 -14.54
N PHE A 399 3.09 7.14 -14.29
CA PHE A 399 3.08 8.01 -13.11
C PHE A 399 2.33 9.33 -13.33
N THR A 400 2.10 9.73 -14.58
CA THR A 400 1.49 11.02 -14.91
C THR A 400 0.05 10.82 -15.39
N PRO A 401 -0.93 11.56 -14.82
CA PRO A 401 -2.31 11.44 -15.25
C PRO A 401 -2.57 12.20 -16.56
N ASN A 402 -3.49 11.70 -17.37
CA ASN A 402 -4.04 12.42 -18.52
C ASN A 402 -4.81 13.66 -18.05
N ASN A 403 -4.78 14.71 -18.88
CA ASN A 403 -5.54 15.96 -18.71
C ASN A 403 -5.17 16.84 -17.51
N VAL A 404 -4.22 16.44 -16.66
CA VAL A 404 -3.81 17.22 -15.49
C VAL A 404 -2.29 17.41 -15.46
N GLU A 405 -1.87 18.67 -15.44
CA GLU A 405 -0.47 19.08 -15.35
C GLU A 405 -0.06 19.40 -13.92
N GLY A 406 1.24 19.32 -13.62
CA GLY A 406 1.80 19.69 -12.31
C GLY A 406 1.65 18.62 -11.24
N MET A 407 1.39 17.36 -11.61
CA MET A 407 1.34 16.27 -10.64
C MET A 407 1.92 14.94 -11.09
N THR A 408 2.27 14.11 -10.10
CA THR A 408 2.54 12.68 -10.25
C THR A 408 1.58 11.89 -9.36
N VAL A 409 1.36 10.62 -9.71
CA VAL A 409 0.57 9.64 -8.97
C VAL A 409 1.47 8.47 -8.59
N SER A 410 1.29 7.92 -7.40
CA SER A 410 2.13 6.83 -6.89
C SER A 410 1.33 5.73 -6.19
N GLY A 411 1.98 4.61 -5.92
CA GLY A 411 1.38 3.51 -5.16
C GLY A 411 0.34 2.72 -5.94
N ARG A 412 -0.80 2.43 -5.30
CA ARG A 412 -1.87 1.59 -5.91
C ARG A 412 -2.64 2.29 -7.03
N ALA A 413 -2.54 3.61 -7.12
CA ALA A 413 -3.33 4.44 -8.02
C ALA A 413 -2.72 4.58 -9.43
N LEU A 414 -1.58 3.94 -9.70
CA LEU A 414 -0.84 4.03 -10.96
C LEU A 414 -1.68 3.62 -12.19
N SER A 415 -1.28 4.11 -13.37
CA SER A 415 -1.93 3.80 -14.65
C SER A 415 -1.63 2.37 -15.12
N VAL A 416 -2.40 1.42 -14.59
CA VAL A 416 -2.27 -0.02 -14.84
C VAL A 416 -3.65 -0.68 -15.06
N THR A 417 -3.69 -1.86 -15.66
CA THR A 417 -4.91 -2.68 -15.74
C THR A 417 -5.27 -3.31 -14.39
N HIS A 418 -6.51 -3.77 -14.18
CA HIS A 418 -6.92 -4.48 -12.96
C HIS A 418 -6.03 -5.66 -12.59
N ASP A 419 -5.55 -6.39 -13.60
CA ASP A 419 -4.70 -7.55 -13.37
C ASP A 419 -3.24 -7.16 -13.10
N ALA A 420 -2.75 -6.08 -13.72
CA ALA A 420 -1.44 -5.51 -13.43
C ALA A 420 -1.37 -4.87 -12.04
N ASP A 421 -2.47 -4.30 -11.53
CA ASP A 421 -2.58 -3.78 -10.16
C ASP A 421 -2.17 -4.82 -9.12
N MET A 422 -2.46 -6.11 -9.36
CA MET A 422 -2.01 -7.18 -8.47
C MET A 422 -0.50 -7.15 -8.24
N TRP A 423 0.29 -6.78 -9.24
CA TRP A 423 1.75 -6.76 -9.24
C TRP A 423 2.33 -5.47 -8.65
N THR A 424 1.69 -4.34 -8.92
CA THR A 424 2.21 -3.00 -8.57
C THR A 424 1.74 -2.51 -7.18
N ARG A 425 0.61 -3.00 -6.66
CA ARG A 425 0.03 -2.55 -5.38
C ARG A 425 0.71 -3.08 -4.11
N GLY A 426 1.75 -3.91 -4.25
CA GLY A 426 2.51 -4.44 -3.12
C GLY A 426 3.27 -3.32 -2.41
N GLN A 427 3.31 -3.32 -1.09
CA GLN A 427 3.87 -2.19 -0.30
C GLN A 427 5.31 -1.82 -0.68
N TYR A 428 6.17 -2.81 -0.95
CA TYR A 428 7.52 -2.58 -1.47
C TYR A 428 7.49 -1.75 -2.77
N CYS A 429 6.70 -2.19 -3.76
CA CYS A 429 6.52 -1.48 -5.00
C CYS A 429 5.91 -0.09 -4.78
N CYS A 430 4.90 0.05 -3.91
CA CYS A 430 4.32 1.34 -3.58
C CYS A 430 5.33 2.31 -2.93
N LEU A 431 6.20 1.83 -2.04
CA LEU A 431 7.23 2.64 -1.40
C LEU A 431 8.26 3.14 -2.43
N VAL A 432 8.71 2.26 -3.34
CA VAL A 432 9.67 2.61 -4.39
C VAL A 432 9.07 3.54 -5.45
N THR A 433 7.84 3.25 -5.92
CA THR A 433 7.11 4.14 -6.84
C THR A 433 6.78 5.48 -6.20
N GLY A 434 6.56 5.51 -4.89
CA GLY A 434 6.54 6.73 -4.09
C GLY A 434 7.82 7.54 -4.27
N GLN A 435 8.98 6.95 -3.96
CA GLN A 435 10.28 7.61 -4.09
C GLN A 435 10.51 8.21 -5.48
N ILE A 436 10.19 7.44 -6.53
CA ILE A 436 10.29 7.90 -7.93
C ILE A 436 9.39 9.11 -8.17
N ALA A 437 8.11 9.03 -7.79
CA ALA A 437 7.16 10.14 -7.96
C ALA A 437 7.60 11.42 -7.24
N GLY A 438 8.26 11.28 -6.08
CA GLY A 438 8.85 12.36 -5.32
C GLY A 438 10.06 13.00 -5.99
N ILE A 439 11.03 12.19 -6.44
CA ILE A 439 12.22 12.65 -7.16
C ILE A 439 11.80 13.40 -8.43
N SER A 440 10.89 12.82 -9.23
CA SER A 440 10.38 13.46 -10.43
C SER A 440 9.65 14.77 -10.12
N ALA A 441 8.90 14.83 -9.02
CA ALA A 441 8.20 16.05 -8.63
C ALA A 441 9.17 17.17 -8.24
N ALA A 442 10.27 16.83 -7.56
CA ALA A 442 11.34 17.76 -7.23
C ALA A 442 12.04 18.28 -8.50
N LEU A 443 12.43 17.37 -9.40
CA LEU A 443 13.06 17.74 -10.67
C LEU A 443 12.15 18.64 -11.53
N ALA A 444 10.84 18.35 -11.58
CA ALA A 444 9.88 19.20 -12.29
C ALA A 444 9.73 20.58 -11.63
N ALA A 445 9.71 20.64 -10.30
CA ALA A 445 9.59 21.88 -9.55
C ALA A 445 10.83 22.80 -9.67
N GLU A 446 12.02 22.20 -9.78
CA GLU A 446 13.28 22.90 -10.01
C GLU A 446 13.32 23.51 -11.42
N ASN A 447 12.90 22.75 -12.43
CA ASN A 447 12.94 23.16 -13.83
C ASN A 447 11.70 23.97 -14.29
N GLU A 448 10.77 24.26 -13.38
CA GLU A 448 9.48 24.92 -13.68
C GLU A 448 8.65 24.19 -14.76
N LEU A 449 8.77 22.87 -14.81
CA LEU A 449 8.07 22.01 -15.75
C LEU A 449 6.84 21.34 -15.11
N SER A 450 6.04 20.68 -15.93
CA SER A 450 5.15 19.63 -15.45
C SER A 450 5.91 18.31 -15.40
N PRO A 451 5.60 17.39 -14.47
CA PRO A 451 6.20 16.05 -14.49
C PRO A 451 6.04 15.29 -15.81
N SER A 452 4.94 15.52 -16.54
CA SER A 452 4.67 14.96 -17.87
C SER A 452 5.66 15.43 -18.95
N ALA A 453 6.36 16.54 -18.72
CA ALA A 453 7.27 17.19 -19.66
C ALA A 453 8.76 16.98 -19.32
N LEU A 454 9.07 16.13 -18.33
CA LEU A 454 10.46 15.82 -17.96
C LEU A 454 11.18 15.06 -19.07
N ASP A 455 12.47 15.33 -19.22
CA ASP A 455 13.37 14.45 -19.96
C ASP A 455 13.62 13.17 -19.14
N VAL A 456 13.28 12.02 -19.71
CA VAL A 456 13.37 10.75 -18.99
C VAL A 456 14.82 10.32 -18.76
N GLY A 457 15.77 10.74 -19.60
CA GLY A 457 17.19 10.45 -19.41
C GLY A 457 17.76 11.19 -18.19
N ASP A 458 17.39 12.46 -18.02
CA ASP A 458 17.71 13.23 -16.80
C ASP A 458 17.09 12.59 -15.56
N LEU A 459 15.81 12.19 -15.65
CA LEU A 459 15.15 11.49 -14.56
C LEU A 459 15.84 10.17 -14.20
N GLN A 460 16.16 9.33 -15.19
CA GLN A 460 16.85 8.06 -15.00
C GLN A 460 18.20 8.23 -14.29
N ARG A 461 19.00 9.25 -14.68
CA ARG A 461 20.24 9.58 -13.97
C ARG A 461 20.00 9.91 -12.51
N MET A 462 19.04 10.79 -12.23
CA MET A 462 18.71 11.17 -10.86
C MET A 462 18.19 9.98 -10.03
N LEU A 463 17.36 9.11 -10.61
CA LEU A 463 16.87 7.90 -9.92
C LEU A 463 18.02 6.95 -9.58
N PHE A 464 18.97 6.76 -10.50
CA PHE A 464 20.15 5.94 -10.28
C PHE A 464 21.03 6.49 -9.15
N GLU A 465 21.29 7.80 -9.13
CA GLU A 465 22.02 8.48 -8.04
C GLU A 465 21.33 8.32 -6.68
N HIS A 466 20.00 8.22 -6.67
CA HIS A 466 19.18 7.96 -5.50
C HIS A 466 19.01 6.46 -5.17
N GLY A 467 19.80 5.59 -5.80
CA GLY A 467 19.90 4.17 -5.50
C GLY A 467 18.72 3.33 -5.98
N ILE A 468 17.99 3.78 -7.01
CA ILE A 468 16.94 3.00 -7.67
C ILE A 468 17.57 2.07 -8.73
N ASP A 469 17.17 0.80 -8.70
CA ASP A 469 17.45 -0.16 -9.78
C ASP A 469 16.51 0.16 -10.95
N ILE A 470 17.07 0.72 -12.02
CA ILE A 470 16.37 1.06 -13.27
C ILE A 470 16.72 0.07 -14.39
N GLY A 471 17.15 -1.14 -14.00
CA GLY A 471 17.38 -2.24 -14.92
C GLY A 471 18.63 -2.08 -15.78
N GLU A 472 18.51 -2.28 -17.09
CA GLU A 472 19.65 -2.20 -18.01
C GLU A 472 20.29 -0.80 -18.04
N VAL A 473 19.50 0.24 -17.77
CA VAL A 473 20.00 1.61 -17.71
C VAL A 473 20.95 1.81 -16.53
N SER A 474 20.72 1.15 -15.38
CA SER A 474 21.66 1.18 -14.25
C SER A 474 23.02 0.64 -14.65
N GLN A 475 23.04 -0.49 -15.38
CA GLN A 475 24.29 -1.12 -15.83
C GLN A 475 25.06 -0.22 -16.79
N ARG A 476 24.36 0.50 -17.67
CA ARG A 476 24.98 1.48 -18.58
C ARG A 476 25.56 2.66 -17.81
N LEU A 477 24.82 3.24 -16.86
CA LEU A 477 25.28 4.37 -16.05
C LEU A 477 26.43 3.99 -15.11
N GLU A 478 26.47 2.76 -14.60
CA GLU A 478 27.62 2.24 -13.83
C GLU A 478 28.89 2.24 -14.69
N LEU A 479 28.80 1.77 -15.94
CA LEU A 479 29.93 1.74 -16.87
C LEU A 479 30.39 3.14 -17.32
N GLU A 480 29.49 4.12 -17.39
CA GLU A 480 29.83 5.51 -17.70
C GLU A 480 30.55 6.22 -16.54
N ASN A 481 30.35 5.75 -15.31
CA ASN A 481 30.93 6.31 -14.08
C ASN A 481 32.24 5.64 -13.62
N THR A 482 32.62 4.51 -14.25
CA THR A 482 33.92 3.82 -14.05
C THR A 482 34.92 4.19 -15.12
#